data_AF-R5CT19-F1
#
_entry.id   AF-R5CT19-F1
#
_cell.length_a   1.000
_cell.length_b   1.000
_cell.length_c   1.000
_cell.angle_alpha   90.00
_cell.angle_beta   90.00
_cell.angle_gamma   90.00
#
_symmetry.space_group_name_H-M   'P 1'
#
loop_
_entity.id
_entity.type
_entity.pdbx_description
1 polymer ?
#
loop_
_entity_poly.entity_id
_entity_poly.type
_entity_poly.pdbx_seq_one_letter_code
_entity_poly.pdbx_strand_id
1 'polypeptide(L)'
;MAECRALFAKKLHDYGPSWRILRPSSLTDQLFIKAKRIRSLEIKKESLVGEGIRPEFIALINYGIVGLIQLEMGFADTPDISADEALSIYDKKADEALQLMIRKNHDYDEAWRSMRVSSYTDFILTKIQRVKEIEDIHGATLVSEGIDANYMDIINYAVFGLIKLS
;
A
#
# COMPACT_ATOMS: atom_id res chain seq x y z
N MET A 1 4.32 -0.09 -11.38
CA MET A 1 3.57 1.19 -11.25
C MET A 1 2.53 1.40 -12.34
N ALA A 2 2.87 1.34 -13.64
CA ALA A 2 1.90 1.59 -14.72
C ALA A 2 0.62 0.74 -14.63
N GLU A 3 0.75 -0.57 -14.35
CA GLU A 3 -0.40 -1.47 -14.15
C GLU A 3 -1.29 -1.03 -12.98
N CYS A 4 -0.68 -0.68 -11.84
CA CYS A 4 -1.39 -0.23 -10.63
C CYS A 4 -2.16 1.06 -10.89
N ARG A 5 -1.52 2.03 -11.57
CA ARG A 5 -2.11 3.32 -11.98
C ARG A 5 -3.27 3.10 -12.95
N ALA A 6 -3.11 2.22 -13.95
CA ALA A 6 -4.16 1.94 -14.93
C ALA A 6 -5.39 1.31 -14.26
N LEU A 7 -5.20 0.40 -13.32
CA LEU A 7 -6.30 -0.16 -12.54
C LEU A 7 -6.98 0.90 -11.65
N PHE A 8 -6.19 1.79 -11.03
CA PHE A 8 -6.71 2.90 -10.23
C PHE A 8 -7.56 3.86 -11.08
N ALA A 9 -7.09 4.24 -12.27
CA ALA A 9 -7.82 5.09 -13.21
C ALA A 9 -9.17 4.48 -13.63
N LYS A 10 -9.19 3.17 -13.96
CA LYS A 10 -10.45 2.47 -14.28
C LYS A 10 -11.44 2.49 -13.13
N LYS A 11 -10.95 2.28 -11.90
CA LYS A 11 -11.77 2.35 -10.68
C LYS A 11 -12.34 3.75 -10.42
N LEU A 12 -11.55 4.79 -10.66
CA LEU A 12 -12.02 6.17 -10.59
C LEU A 12 -13.10 6.47 -11.64
N HIS A 13 -13.01 5.90 -12.84
CA HIS A 13 -14.08 6.01 -13.83
C HIS A 13 -15.37 5.33 -13.33
N ASP A 14 -15.27 4.15 -12.73
CA ASP A 14 -16.45 3.36 -12.36
C ASP A 14 -17.22 3.95 -11.16
N TYR A 15 -16.54 4.56 -10.20
CA TYR A 15 -17.18 5.01 -8.95
C TYR A 15 -16.56 6.27 -8.32
N GLY A 16 -15.77 7.03 -9.08
CA GLY A 16 -15.10 8.22 -8.59
C GLY A 16 -14.11 7.93 -7.46
N PRO A 17 -13.66 8.97 -6.72
CA PRO A 17 -12.79 8.82 -5.57
C PRO A 17 -13.60 8.47 -4.31
N SER A 18 -14.44 7.44 -4.38
CA SER A 18 -15.29 6.97 -3.27
C SER A 18 -14.51 6.63 -2.00
N TRP A 19 -13.21 6.31 -2.13
CA TRP A 19 -12.30 6.05 -1.03
C TRP A 19 -12.02 7.27 -0.13
N ARG A 20 -12.39 8.49 -0.55
CA ARG A 20 -12.25 9.73 0.25
C ARG A 20 -13.03 9.72 1.56
N ILE A 21 -14.05 8.85 1.67
CA ILE A 21 -14.83 8.67 2.89
C ILE A 21 -14.15 7.77 3.92
N LEU A 22 -13.07 7.08 3.54
CA LEU A 22 -12.41 6.13 4.42
C LEU A 22 -11.54 6.86 5.43
N ARG A 23 -11.79 6.58 6.71
CA ARG A 23 -10.88 6.95 7.79
C ARG A 23 -9.53 6.24 7.61
N PRO A 24 -8.41 6.83 8.05
CA PRO A 24 -7.08 6.22 7.97
C PRO A 24 -7.03 4.77 8.49
N SER A 25 -7.61 4.49 9.65
CA SER A 25 -7.64 3.14 10.23
C SER A 25 -8.38 2.12 9.37
N SER A 26 -9.43 2.54 8.65
CA SER A 26 -10.14 1.68 7.70
C SER A 26 -9.28 1.34 6.48
N LEU A 27 -8.36 2.21 6.07
CA LEU A 27 -7.37 1.90 5.04
C LEU A 27 -6.29 0.96 5.54
N THR A 28 -5.85 1.11 6.79
CA THR A 28 -4.95 0.15 7.45
C THR A 28 -5.55 -1.24 7.46
N ASP A 29 -6.85 -1.36 7.72
CA ASP A 29 -7.56 -2.63 7.66
C ASP A 29 -7.69 -3.17 6.23
N GLN A 30 -7.90 -2.32 5.22
CA GLN A 30 -7.85 -2.75 3.82
C GLN A 30 -6.49 -3.38 3.50
N LEU A 31 -5.39 -2.71 3.87
CA LEU A 31 -4.04 -3.25 3.70
C LEU A 31 -3.86 -4.58 4.44
N PHE A 32 -4.35 -4.66 5.70
CA PHE A 32 -4.28 -5.87 6.50
C PHE A 32 -4.98 -7.05 5.84
N ILE A 33 -6.19 -6.84 5.30
CA ILE A 33 -6.96 -7.88 4.61
C ILE A 33 -6.17 -8.42 3.41
N LYS A 34 -5.59 -7.52 2.59
CA LYS A 34 -4.80 -7.92 1.41
C LYS A 34 -3.55 -8.69 1.78
N ALA A 35 -2.78 -8.21 2.75
CA ALA A 35 -1.57 -8.89 3.21
C ALA A 35 -1.88 -10.24 3.89
N LYS A 36 -2.97 -10.31 4.66
CA LYS A 36 -3.44 -11.57 5.27
C LYS A 36 -3.88 -12.58 4.22
N ARG A 37 -4.51 -12.14 3.13
CA ARG A 37 -4.89 -13.00 2.01
C ARG A 37 -3.66 -13.59 1.33
N ILE A 38 -2.64 -12.77 1.04
CA ILE A 38 -1.37 -13.25 0.50
C ILE A 38 -0.79 -14.35 1.39
N ARG A 39 -0.61 -14.07 2.68
CA ARG A 39 -0.07 -15.06 3.63
C ARG A 39 -0.93 -16.33 3.71
N SER A 40 -2.25 -16.20 3.64
CA SER A 40 -3.14 -17.37 3.62
C SER A 40 -2.90 -18.24 2.39
N LEU A 41 -2.76 -17.65 1.20
CA LEU A 41 -2.48 -18.38 -0.04
C LEU A 41 -1.07 -18.99 0.00
N GLU A 42 -0.09 -18.28 0.54
CA GLU A 42 1.27 -18.77 0.72
C GLU A 42 1.37 -19.97 1.66
N ILE A 43 0.57 -20.01 2.74
CA ILE A 43 0.55 -21.12 3.71
C ILE A 43 -0.29 -22.29 3.21
N LYS A 44 -1.53 -22.02 2.78
CA LYS A 44 -2.49 -23.07 2.44
C LYS A 44 -2.21 -23.70 1.08
N LYS A 45 -1.57 -22.97 0.17
CA LYS A 45 -1.35 -23.38 -1.24
C LYS A 45 -2.64 -23.72 -2.01
N GLU A 46 -3.78 -23.26 -1.51
CA GLU A 46 -5.11 -23.49 -2.08
C GLU A 46 -5.82 -22.15 -2.30
N SER A 47 -6.57 -22.03 -3.41
CA SER A 47 -7.39 -20.86 -3.72
C SER A 47 -8.77 -21.32 -4.19
N LEU A 48 -9.81 -20.96 -3.42
CA LEU A 48 -11.21 -21.29 -3.76
C LEU A 48 -11.81 -20.31 -4.78
N VAL A 49 -11.21 -19.13 -4.93
CA VAL A 49 -11.70 -18.05 -5.80
C VAL A 49 -10.83 -17.93 -7.07
N GLY A 50 -9.84 -18.82 -7.25
CA GLY A 50 -9.00 -18.89 -8.45
C GLY A 50 -8.01 -17.74 -8.65
N GLU A 51 -8.03 -16.72 -7.80
CA GLU A 51 -7.07 -15.62 -7.84
C GLU A 51 -5.80 -15.97 -7.05
N GLY A 52 -4.65 -15.60 -7.62
CA GLY A 52 -3.34 -15.71 -6.97
C GLY A 52 -2.98 -14.51 -6.09
N ILE A 53 -1.72 -14.42 -5.68
CA ILE A 53 -1.23 -13.35 -4.79
C ILE A 53 -0.91 -12.03 -5.52
N ARG A 54 -0.69 -12.06 -6.85
CA ARG A 54 -0.30 -10.87 -7.63
C ARG A 54 -1.34 -9.72 -7.54
N PRO A 55 -2.65 -9.96 -7.70
CA PRO A 55 -3.65 -8.89 -7.57
C PRO A 55 -3.65 -8.24 -6.17
N GLU A 56 -3.30 -9.00 -5.14
CA GLU A 56 -3.24 -8.49 -3.77
C GLU A 56 -2.06 -7.52 -3.57
N PHE A 57 -0.91 -7.77 -4.20
CA PHE A 57 0.18 -6.80 -4.20
C PHE A 57 -0.17 -5.50 -4.93
N ILE A 58 -0.91 -5.58 -6.05
CA ILE A 58 -1.43 -4.38 -6.73
C ILE A 58 -2.38 -3.61 -5.81
N ALA A 59 -3.25 -4.33 -5.08
CA ALA A 59 -4.17 -3.71 -4.13
C ALA A 59 -3.42 -3.05 -2.96
N LEU A 60 -2.36 -3.68 -2.44
CA LEU A 60 -1.51 -3.10 -1.39
C LEU A 60 -0.87 -1.78 -1.84
N ILE A 61 -0.37 -1.70 -3.07
CA ILE A 61 0.18 -0.46 -3.63
C ILE A 61 -0.90 0.62 -3.71
N ASN A 62 -2.05 0.32 -4.30
CA ASN A 62 -3.10 1.31 -4.51
C ASN A 62 -3.72 1.79 -3.19
N TYR A 63 -3.98 0.89 -2.23
CA TYR A 63 -4.47 1.29 -0.91
C TYR A 63 -3.40 1.99 -0.08
N GLY A 64 -2.12 1.64 -0.23
CA GLY A 64 -1.01 2.35 0.41
C GLY A 64 -0.94 3.79 -0.06
N ILE A 65 -1.06 4.03 -1.38
CA ILE A 65 -1.11 5.37 -1.96
C ILE A 65 -2.34 6.13 -1.45
N VAL A 66 -3.53 5.52 -1.46
CA VAL A 66 -4.74 6.13 -0.88
C VAL A 66 -4.54 6.47 0.60
N GLY A 67 -3.84 5.63 1.37
CA GLY A 67 -3.42 5.90 2.74
C GLY A 67 -2.58 7.17 2.86
N LEU A 68 -1.56 7.32 2.01
CA LEU A 68 -0.72 8.53 1.97
C LEU A 68 -1.54 9.77 1.62
N ILE A 69 -2.48 9.67 0.68
CA ILE A 69 -3.37 10.79 0.32
C ILE A 69 -4.24 11.16 1.52
N GLN A 70 -4.82 10.17 2.20
CA GLN A 70 -5.65 10.38 3.38
C GLN A 70 -4.92 11.03 4.55
N LEU A 71 -3.64 10.74 4.73
CA LEU A 71 -2.82 11.37 5.77
C LEU A 71 -2.55 12.85 5.45
N GLU A 72 -2.36 13.21 4.17
CA GLU A 72 -2.11 14.59 3.74
C GLU A 72 -3.40 15.43 3.74
N MET A 73 -4.52 14.87 3.27
CA MET A 73 -5.76 15.62 3.04
C MET A 73 -6.80 15.49 4.15
N GLY A 74 -6.66 14.52 5.06
CA GLY A 74 -7.77 14.09 5.91
C GLY A 74 -8.88 13.40 5.10
N PHE A 75 -9.89 12.83 5.75
CA PHE A 75 -11.05 12.21 5.08
C PHE A 75 -12.22 13.19 4.97
N ALA A 76 -13.14 12.91 4.05
CA ALA A 76 -14.32 13.75 3.79
C ALA A 76 -15.60 12.93 3.95
N ASP A 77 -16.74 13.58 4.24
CA ASP A 77 -18.03 12.87 4.35
C ASP A 77 -18.56 12.39 3.00
N THR A 78 -18.13 13.03 1.91
CA THR A 78 -18.43 12.67 0.52
C THR A 78 -17.21 12.91 -0.36
N PRO A 79 -17.07 12.22 -1.51
CA PRO A 79 -15.99 12.50 -2.45
C PRO A 79 -15.91 13.99 -2.81
N ASP A 80 -14.75 14.59 -2.58
CA ASP A 80 -14.49 16.03 -2.59
C ASP A 80 -13.46 16.46 -3.65
N ILE A 81 -12.98 15.51 -4.47
CA ILE A 81 -12.06 15.74 -5.58
C ILE A 81 -12.56 15.06 -6.85
N SER A 82 -12.14 15.56 -8.01
CA SER A 82 -12.37 14.92 -9.30
C SER A 82 -11.46 13.69 -9.51
N ALA A 83 -11.79 12.87 -10.52
CA ALA A 83 -10.95 11.75 -10.92
C ALA A 83 -9.55 12.21 -11.42
N ASP A 84 -9.48 13.35 -12.10
CA ASP A 84 -8.22 13.89 -12.62
C ASP A 84 -7.32 14.41 -11.50
N GLU A 85 -7.90 15.10 -10.51
CA GLU A 85 -7.19 15.50 -9.29
C GLU A 85 -6.69 14.28 -8.51
N ALA A 86 -7.55 13.26 -8.32
CA ALA A 86 -7.18 12.01 -7.67
C ALA A 86 -6.00 11.32 -8.38
N LEU A 87 -5.97 11.32 -9.72
CA LEU A 87 -4.86 10.77 -10.50
C LEU A 87 -3.58 11.60 -10.37
N SER A 88 -3.69 12.93 -10.38
CA SER A 88 -2.53 13.81 -10.20
C SER A 88 -1.88 13.59 -8.83
N ILE A 89 -2.68 13.50 -7.76
CA ILE A 89 -2.18 13.24 -6.42
C ILE A 89 -1.61 11.81 -6.31
N TYR A 90 -2.27 10.82 -6.93
CA TYR A 90 -1.74 9.45 -7.01
C TYR A 90 -0.34 9.45 -7.62
N ASP A 91 -0.14 10.15 -8.74
CA ASP A 91 1.15 10.20 -9.45
C ASP A 91 2.24 10.84 -8.59
N LYS A 92 1.91 11.91 -7.85
CA LYS A 92 2.82 12.54 -6.88
C LYS A 92 3.24 11.55 -5.78
N LYS A 93 2.29 10.84 -5.16
CA LYS A 93 2.58 9.86 -4.10
C LYS A 93 3.33 8.63 -4.59
N ALA A 94 3.04 8.19 -5.81
CA ALA A 94 3.75 7.12 -6.47
C ALA A 94 5.23 7.50 -6.71
N ASP A 95 5.50 8.73 -7.15
CA ASP A 95 6.87 9.22 -7.31
C ASP A 95 7.58 9.37 -5.97
N GLU A 96 6.95 9.92 -4.93
CA GLU A 96 7.52 10.01 -3.58
C GLU A 96 8.00 8.62 -3.06
N ALA A 97 7.15 7.59 -3.21
CA ALA A 97 7.49 6.22 -2.84
C ALA A 97 8.64 5.66 -3.68
N LEU A 98 8.63 5.91 -5.00
CA LEU A 98 9.70 5.52 -5.92
C LEU A 98 11.04 6.16 -5.54
N GLN A 99 11.06 7.46 -5.26
CA GLN A 99 12.29 8.16 -4.88
C GLN A 99 12.83 7.61 -3.55
N LEU A 100 11.97 7.29 -2.58
CA LEU A 100 12.38 6.62 -1.35
C LEU A 100 12.98 5.24 -1.63
N MET A 101 12.34 4.45 -2.50
CA MET A 101 12.82 3.13 -2.89
C MET A 101 14.22 3.21 -3.52
N ILE A 102 14.45 4.16 -4.43
CA ILE A 102 15.74 4.35 -5.11
C ILE A 102 16.84 4.67 -4.09
N ARG A 103 16.58 5.61 -3.16
CA ARG A 103 17.54 5.94 -2.09
C ARG A 103 17.87 4.73 -1.22
N LYS A 104 16.85 4.00 -0.74
CA LYS A 104 17.06 2.79 0.06
C LYS A 104 17.79 1.71 -0.72
N ASN A 105 17.49 1.52 -2.00
CA ASN A 105 18.15 0.51 -2.83
C ASN A 105 19.63 0.79 -3.02
N HIS A 106 20.03 2.06 -3.13
CA HIS A 106 21.43 2.45 -3.14
C HIS A 106 22.13 2.05 -1.82
N ASP A 107 21.50 2.32 -0.67
CA ASP A 107 22.12 2.06 0.64
C ASP A 107 22.14 0.56 1.03
N TYR A 108 21.17 -0.21 0.54
CA TYR A 108 21.05 -1.66 0.81
C TYR A 108 21.54 -2.54 -0.34
N ASP A 109 22.21 -1.97 -1.34
CA ASP A 109 22.77 -2.69 -2.50
C ASP A 109 21.76 -3.65 -3.17
N GLU A 110 20.53 -3.18 -3.34
CA GLU A 110 19.40 -3.97 -3.88
C GLU A 110 19.19 -5.36 -3.21
N ALA A 111 19.53 -5.53 -1.93
CA ALA A 111 19.44 -6.81 -1.21
C ALA A 111 18.07 -7.50 -1.31
N TRP A 112 17.00 -6.72 -1.54
CA TRP A 112 15.65 -7.23 -1.79
C TRP A 112 15.61 -8.26 -2.94
N ARG A 113 16.50 -8.15 -3.94
CA ARG A 113 16.60 -9.12 -5.05
C ARG A 113 16.95 -10.54 -4.58
N SER A 114 17.61 -10.69 -3.43
CA SER A 114 18.01 -12.01 -2.91
C SER A 114 17.00 -12.57 -1.89
N MET A 115 15.93 -11.82 -1.59
CA MET A 115 14.92 -12.23 -0.62
C MET A 115 13.86 -13.18 -1.20
N ARG A 116 13.21 -13.93 -0.32
CA ARG A 116 12.04 -14.75 -0.65
C ARG A 116 10.80 -13.86 -0.78
N VAL A 117 9.87 -14.22 -1.67
CA VAL A 117 8.61 -13.48 -1.86
C VAL A 117 7.80 -13.39 -0.56
N SER A 118 7.73 -14.49 0.21
CA SER A 118 7.00 -14.52 1.49
C SER A 118 7.56 -13.55 2.53
N SER A 119 8.85 -13.21 2.44
CA SER A 119 9.45 -12.21 3.35
C SER A 119 8.88 -10.82 3.11
N TYR A 120 8.50 -10.46 1.88
CA TYR A 120 7.82 -9.19 1.62
C TYR A 120 6.45 -9.16 2.30
N THR A 121 5.70 -10.26 2.23
CA THR A 121 4.39 -10.41 2.90
C THR A 121 4.52 -10.19 4.41
N ASP A 122 5.52 -10.83 5.04
CA ASP A 122 5.74 -10.71 6.48
C ASP A 122 6.18 -9.29 6.87
N PHE A 123 7.05 -8.65 6.08
CA PHE A 123 7.46 -7.27 6.33
C PHE A 123 6.32 -6.27 6.18
N ILE A 124 5.45 -6.46 5.17
CA ILE A 124 4.23 -5.67 5.01
C ILE A 124 3.31 -5.85 6.22
N LEU A 125 3.10 -7.07 6.70
CA LEU A 125 2.30 -7.33 7.90
C LEU A 125 2.88 -6.67 9.15
N THR A 126 4.21 -6.69 9.33
CA THR A 126 4.87 -5.98 10.44
C THR A 126 4.65 -4.48 10.34
N LYS A 127 4.76 -3.88 9.15
CA LYS A 127 4.54 -2.45 8.94
C LYS A 127 3.08 -2.07 9.21
N ILE A 128 2.12 -2.89 8.78
CA ILE A 128 0.70 -2.70 9.09
C ILE A 128 0.45 -2.76 10.60
N GLN A 129 1.06 -3.74 11.30
CA GLN A 129 0.92 -3.86 12.74
C GLN A 129 1.46 -2.63 13.48
N ARG A 130 2.59 -2.07 13.05
CA ARG A 130 3.14 -0.82 13.60
C ARG A 130 2.20 0.35 13.38
N VAL A 131 1.59 0.47 12.20
CA VAL A 131 0.59 1.53 11.94
C VAL A 131 -0.56 1.42 12.94
N LYS A 132 -1.11 0.22 13.15
CA LYS A 132 -2.20 0.00 14.12
C LYS A 132 -1.80 0.44 15.53
N GLU A 133 -0.60 0.04 15.97
CA GLU A 133 -0.08 0.43 17.30
C GLU A 133 0.08 1.95 17.43
N ILE A 134 0.49 2.64 16.36
CA ILE A 134 0.60 4.10 16.33
C ILE A 134 -0.80 4.75 16.36
N GLU A 135 -1.76 4.21 15.62
CA GLU A 135 -3.15 4.68 15.63
C GLU A 135 -3.82 4.51 16.99
N ASP A 136 -3.56 3.39 17.69
CA ASP A 136 -4.10 3.07 19.02
C ASP A 136 -3.60 4.04 20.10
N ILE A 137 -2.39 4.58 19.95
CA ILE A 137 -1.85 5.64 20.81
C ILE A 137 -2.10 7.04 20.25
N HIS A 138 -3.01 7.19 19.30
CA HIS A 138 -3.40 8.46 18.67
C HIS A 138 -2.21 9.25 18.08
N GLY A 139 -1.24 8.54 17.52
CA GLY A 139 -0.06 9.15 16.90
C GLY A 139 0.98 9.68 17.89
N ALA A 140 0.84 9.41 19.20
CA ALA A 140 1.77 9.86 20.24
C ALA A 140 3.09 9.05 20.26
N THR A 141 3.80 9.02 19.13
CA THR A 141 5.11 8.35 19.04
C THR A 141 6.19 9.17 19.75
N LEU A 142 7.07 8.47 20.50
CA LEU A 142 8.21 9.11 21.18
C LEU A 142 9.46 9.19 20.30
N VAL A 143 9.71 8.13 19.52
CA VAL A 143 10.94 7.95 18.72
C VAL A 143 10.70 7.30 17.35
N SER A 144 9.48 6.79 17.11
CA SER A 144 9.17 6.00 15.92
C SER A 144 8.86 6.88 14.71
N GLU A 145 9.19 6.36 13.53
CA GLU A 145 8.73 6.90 12.25
C GLU A 145 7.20 6.98 12.18
N GLY A 146 6.68 7.95 11.43
CA GLY A 146 5.26 8.17 11.25
C GLY A 146 4.54 7.07 10.45
N ILE A 147 3.22 7.17 10.38
CA ILE A 147 2.37 6.24 9.61
C ILE A 147 2.73 6.29 8.12
N ASP A 148 3.03 7.48 7.60
CA ASP A 148 3.43 7.73 6.21
C ASP A 148 4.66 6.91 5.79
N ALA A 149 5.71 6.90 6.61
CA ALA A 149 6.92 6.10 6.36
C ALA A 149 6.60 4.60 6.28
N ASN A 150 5.70 4.12 7.15
CA ASN A 150 5.27 2.72 7.13
C ASN A 150 4.43 2.39 5.89
N TYR A 151 3.57 3.30 5.43
CA TYR A 151 2.84 3.15 4.15
C TYR A 151 3.76 3.13 2.94
N MET A 152 4.78 4.01 2.89
CA MET A 152 5.76 3.98 1.81
C MET A 152 6.54 2.66 1.76
N ASP A 153 6.92 2.11 2.92
CA ASP A 153 7.58 0.81 2.99
C ASP A 153 6.66 -0.34 2.53
N ILE A 154 5.37 -0.31 2.89
CA ILE A 154 4.37 -1.28 2.41
C ILE A 154 4.28 -1.24 0.88
N ILE A 155 4.23 -0.05 0.29
CA ILE A 155 4.20 0.14 -1.17
C ILE A 155 5.47 -0.47 -1.80
N ASN A 156 6.65 -0.15 -1.26
CA ASN A 156 7.93 -0.62 -1.81
C ASN A 156 8.09 -2.15 -1.73
N TYR A 157 7.74 -2.77 -0.60
CA TYR A 157 7.74 -4.23 -0.50
C TYR A 157 6.73 -4.88 -1.44
N ALA A 158 5.56 -4.27 -1.63
CA ALA A 158 4.57 -4.77 -2.60
C ALA A 158 5.08 -4.65 -4.04
N VAL A 159 5.79 -3.58 -4.39
CA VAL A 159 6.47 -3.43 -5.68
C VAL A 159 7.53 -4.51 -5.88
N PHE A 160 8.37 -4.79 -4.88
CA PHE A 160 9.35 -5.89 -4.95
C PHE A 160 8.68 -7.24 -5.16
N GLY A 161 7.55 -7.49 -4.47
CA GLY A 161 6.72 -8.67 -4.67
C GLY A 161 6.23 -8.80 -6.11
N LEU A 162 5.71 -7.72 -6.70
CA LEU A 162 5.28 -7.73 -8.10
C LEU A 162 6.43 -7.98 -9.08
N ILE A 163 7.60 -7.38 -8.86
CA ILE A 163 8.78 -7.58 -9.71
C ILE A 163 9.24 -9.03 -9.64
N LYS A 164 9.23 -9.66 -8.45
CA LYS A 164 9.62 -11.06 -8.27
C LYS A 164 8.66 -12.08 -8.86
N LEU A 165 7.40 -11.68 -9.05
CA LEU A 165 6.35 -12.52 -9.65
C LEU A 165 6.15 -12.26 -11.14
N SER A 166 6.97 -11.38 -11.73
CA SER A 166 6.97 -11.04 -13.15
C SER A 166 7.96 -11.88 -13.95
#